data_AF-A0A382QUE1-F1
#
_entry.id   AF-A0A382QUE1-F1
#
_cell.length_a   1.000
_cell.length_b   1.000
_cell.length_c   1.000
_cell.angle_alpha   90.00
_cell.angle_beta   90.00
_cell.angle_gamma   90.00
#
_symmetry.space_group_name_H-M   'P 1'
#
loop_
_entity.id
_entity.type
_entity.pdbx_description
1 polymer ?
#
loop_
_entity_poly.entity_id
_entity_poly.type
_entity_poly.pdbx_seq_one_letter_code
_entity_poly.pdbx_strand_id
1 'polypeptide(L)'
;SDITQSIADTVRQKNGIRSFSEFDCADLNQLHDWLFDSSKARPIENPRKSLDFPTSLELNPSQEHAVRGALQAEDVFFIQGPPGTGKTTVIAEIINQATQGGKKVLLASQSNDAVDNALGKLSKSPNVRPIRRYGRSADPDPSAEKFLEGNVVSKFFVPSIADKCHEQHVSSLSKRSKNRAMNDLELLPKIKDEWTHQRGELESNNDAIIILRSQEWNLRKEKDRLEEDIETLDAAKGILVSRSEANLTPGMSALIDVDWKDIGELAGHEKAKHLFEANVELADHLATAQTTGTDDYADWAKKLHIITKNQGIPDHAPLIQLERPPDF
;
A
#
# COMPACT_ATOMS: atom_id res chain seq x y z
N SER A 1 55.34 -27.20 -44.99
CA SER A 1 54.70 -27.56 -43.70
C SER A 1 53.60 -28.59 -43.88
N ASP A 2 52.85 -28.59 -44.99
CA ASP A 2 51.71 -29.51 -45.22
C ASP A 2 52.03 -31.00 -45.18
N ILE A 3 53.15 -31.44 -45.77
CA ILE A 3 53.50 -32.87 -45.83
C ILE A 3 53.72 -33.44 -44.43
N THR A 4 54.40 -32.68 -43.56
CA THR A 4 54.70 -33.10 -42.18
C THR A 4 53.44 -33.20 -41.33
N GLN A 5 52.49 -32.28 -41.53
CA GLN A 5 51.20 -32.28 -40.84
C GLN A 5 50.30 -33.42 -41.33
N SER A 6 50.25 -33.65 -42.64
CA SER A 6 49.55 -34.78 -43.27
C SER A 6 50.10 -36.14 -42.79
N ILE A 7 51.43 -36.28 -42.66
CA ILE A 7 52.05 -37.49 -42.11
C ILE A 7 51.66 -37.68 -40.64
N ALA A 8 51.73 -36.62 -39.82
CA ALA A 8 51.37 -36.70 -38.41
C ALA A 8 49.91 -37.11 -38.21
N ASP A 9 48.99 -36.57 -39.01
CA ASP A 9 47.57 -36.93 -38.94
C ASP A 9 47.31 -38.36 -39.42
N THR A 10 48.02 -38.81 -40.46
CA THR A 10 47.97 -40.21 -40.93
C THR A 10 48.46 -41.17 -39.84
N VAL A 11 49.56 -40.84 -39.16
CA VAL A 11 50.09 -41.64 -38.03
C VAL A 11 49.08 -41.70 -36.89
N ARG A 12 48.42 -40.59 -36.55
CA ARG A 12 47.37 -40.55 -35.52
C ARG A 12 46.18 -41.43 -35.90
N GLN A 13 45.70 -41.35 -37.15
CA GLN A 13 44.60 -42.19 -37.64
C GLN A 13 44.98 -43.67 -37.58
N LYS A 14 46.18 -44.03 -38.05
CA LYS A 14 46.67 -45.41 -38.01
C LYS A 14 46.76 -45.94 -36.57
N ASN A 15 47.26 -45.13 -35.64
CA ASN A 15 47.32 -45.50 -34.23
C ASN A 15 45.90 -45.66 -33.64
N GLY A 16 44.96 -44.79 -33.98
CA GLY A 16 43.56 -44.91 -33.54
C GLY A 16 42.90 -46.19 -34.03
N ILE A 17 43.09 -46.54 -35.31
CA ILE A 17 42.59 -47.81 -35.88
C ILE A 17 43.25 -49.01 -35.19
N ARG A 18 44.57 -48.93 -34.95
CA ARG A 18 45.32 -49.99 -34.28
C ARG A 18 44.79 -50.24 -32.87
N SER A 19 44.69 -49.21 -32.04
CA SER A 19 44.15 -49.33 -30.68
C SER A 19 42.70 -49.82 -30.66
N PHE A 20 41.91 -49.44 -31.66
CA PHE A 20 40.57 -49.98 -31.83
C PHE A 20 40.58 -51.48 -32.17
N SER A 21 41.47 -51.93 -33.06
CA SER A 21 41.61 -53.36 -33.42
C SER A 21 42.23 -54.23 -32.32
N GLU A 22 43.06 -53.63 -31.47
CA GLU A 22 43.69 -54.30 -30.31
C GLU A 22 42.75 -54.30 -29.09
N PHE A 23 41.55 -53.72 -29.20
CA PHE A 23 40.55 -53.65 -28.13
C PHE A 23 41.04 -52.93 -26.86
N ASP A 24 42.00 -52.01 -26.98
CA ASP A 24 42.63 -51.29 -25.84
C ASP A 24 41.62 -50.59 -24.91
N CYS A 25 40.40 -50.31 -25.40
CA CYS A 25 39.33 -49.61 -24.68
C CYS A 25 38.04 -50.44 -24.52
N ALA A 26 38.08 -51.76 -24.75
CA ALA A 26 36.87 -52.61 -24.76
C ALA A 26 36.04 -52.52 -23.47
N ASP A 27 36.70 -52.36 -22.31
CA ASP A 27 36.05 -52.36 -21.00
C ASP A 27 35.22 -51.09 -20.71
N LEU A 28 35.43 -49.99 -21.44
CA LEU A 28 34.81 -48.69 -21.12
C LEU A 28 33.44 -48.49 -21.77
N ASN A 29 33.31 -48.84 -23.05
CA ASN A 29 32.13 -48.50 -23.84
C ASN A 29 31.76 -49.53 -24.91
N GLN A 30 32.44 -50.69 -24.94
CA GLN A 30 32.20 -51.76 -25.92
C GLN A 30 32.08 -51.24 -27.35
N LEU A 31 32.87 -50.20 -27.71
CA LEU A 31 32.73 -49.50 -28.98
C LEU A 31 32.76 -50.45 -30.19
N HIS A 32 33.55 -51.51 -30.10
CA HIS A 32 33.68 -52.52 -31.14
C HIS A 32 32.38 -53.27 -31.44
N ASP A 33 31.47 -53.38 -30.48
CA ASP A 33 30.20 -54.11 -30.63
C ASP A 33 29.16 -53.33 -31.43
N TRP A 34 29.11 -52.00 -31.26
CA TRP A 34 28.05 -51.17 -31.82
C TRP A 34 28.51 -50.15 -32.87
N LEU A 35 29.82 -49.89 -33.02
CA LEU A 35 30.31 -48.86 -33.96
C LEU A 35 29.93 -49.15 -35.43
N PHE A 36 30.01 -50.42 -35.83
CA PHE A 36 29.65 -50.85 -37.20
C PHE A 36 28.19 -51.30 -37.32
N ASP A 37 27.49 -51.45 -36.21
CA ASP A 37 26.09 -51.82 -36.14
C ASP A 37 25.44 -51.10 -34.95
N SER A 38 24.92 -49.90 -35.22
CA SER A 38 24.33 -49.04 -34.20
C SER A 38 23.07 -49.64 -33.57
N SER A 39 22.48 -50.68 -34.15
CA SER A 39 21.35 -51.39 -33.55
C SER A 39 21.72 -52.15 -32.28
N LYS A 40 23.03 -52.42 -32.09
CA LYS A 40 23.57 -53.09 -30.90
C LYS A 40 23.90 -52.12 -29.76
N ALA A 41 23.81 -50.81 -29.99
CA ALA A 41 23.98 -49.84 -28.91
C ALA A 41 22.87 -50.00 -27.87
N ARG A 42 23.22 -49.87 -26.58
CA ARG A 42 22.28 -49.98 -25.47
C ARG A 42 21.15 -48.97 -25.63
N PRO A 43 19.88 -49.42 -25.63
CA PRO A 43 18.75 -48.53 -25.76
C PRO A 43 18.60 -47.68 -24.50
N ILE A 44 18.05 -46.49 -24.65
CA ILE A 44 17.67 -45.65 -23.52
C ILE A 44 16.42 -46.24 -22.86
N GLU A 45 16.61 -46.91 -21.72
CA GLU A 45 15.49 -47.37 -20.89
C GLU A 45 14.96 -46.24 -20.01
N ASN A 46 13.63 -46.10 -19.93
CA ASN A 46 12.94 -45.10 -19.10
C ASN A 46 13.43 -43.65 -19.32
N PRO A 47 13.04 -42.98 -20.41
CA PRO A 47 13.53 -41.65 -20.73
C PRO A 47 13.27 -40.67 -19.58
N ARG A 48 14.35 -40.01 -19.12
CA ARG A 48 14.30 -38.96 -18.08
C ARG A 48 13.25 -37.94 -18.47
N LYS A 49 12.39 -37.49 -17.54
CA LYS A 49 11.32 -36.51 -17.79
C LYS A 49 11.78 -35.05 -17.71
N SER A 50 12.88 -34.80 -17.02
CA SER A 50 13.44 -33.47 -16.78
C SER A 50 14.96 -33.57 -16.69
N LEU A 51 15.63 -32.42 -16.79
CA LEU A 51 17.06 -32.30 -16.48
C LEU A 51 17.28 -32.27 -14.98
N ASP A 52 18.45 -32.75 -14.54
CA ASP A 52 18.80 -32.82 -13.11
C ASP A 52 19.19 -31.43 -12.58
N PHE A 53 19.74 -30.58 -13.44
CA PHE A 53 20.21 -29.24 -13.09
C PHE A 53 19.51 -28.15 -13.90
N PRO A 54 19.41 -26.91 -13.36
CA PRO A 54 18.89 -25.77 -14.11
C PRO A 54 19.69 -25.52 -15.39
N THR A 55 18.98 -25.22 -16.48
CA THR A 55 19.65 -24.90 -17.75
C THR A 55 20.38 -23.57 -17.67
N SER A 56 21.56 -23.51 -18.28
CA SER A 56 22.32 -22.25 -18.36
C SER A 56 21.86 -21.38 -19.53
N LEU A 57 21.16 -21.98 -20.49
CA LEU A 57 20.66 -21.33 -21.70
C LEU A 57 19.16 -21.60 -21.84
N GLU A 58 18.45 -20.71 -22.53
CA GLU A 58 17.06 -20.94 -22.92
C GLU A 58 17.03 -22.00 -24.03
N LEU A 59 16.27 -23.07 -23.81
CA LEU A 59 16.10 -24.17 -24.75
C LEU A 59 14.64 -24.28 -25.15
N ASN A 60 14.40 -24.61 -26.41
CA ASN A 60 13.08 -25.06 -26.84
C ASN A 60 12.88 -26.56 -26.47
N PRO A 61 11.64 -27.08 -26.54
CA PRO A 61 11.36 -28.47 -26.14
C PRO A 61 12.15 -29.54 -26.91
N SER A 62 12.46 -29.31 -28.19
CA SER A 62 13.23 -30.28 -28.99
C SER A 62 14.72 -30.27 -28.63
N GLN A 63 15.28 -29.11 -28.31
CA GLN A 63 16.63 -28.97 -27.79
C GLN A 63 16.76 -29.62 -26.41
N GLU A 64 15.80 -29.37 -25.50
CA GLU A 64 15.80 -30.00 -24.17
C GLU A 64 15.70 -31.52 -24.27
N HIS A 65 14.86 -32.05 -25.18
CA HIS A 65 14.78 -33.47 -25.45
C HIS A 65 16.12 -34.05 -25.95
N ALA A 66 16.82 -33.34 -26.84
CA ALA A 66 18.14 -33.75 -27.31
C ALA A 66 19.19 -33.75 -26.19
N VAL A 67 19.17 -32.76 -25.28
CA VAL A 67 20.06 -32.73 -24.11
C VAL A 67 19.78 -33.91 -23.19
N ARG A 68 18.51 -34.19 -22.88
CA ARG A 68 18.10 -35.31 -22.02
C ARG A 68 18.52 -36.66 -22.60
N GLY A 69 18.27 -36.88 -23.89
CA GLY A 69 18.66 -38.10 -24.58
C GLY A 69 20.18 -38.30 -24.58
N ALA A 70 20.95 -37.25 -24.86
CA ALA A 70 22.40 -37.30 -24.87
C ALA A 70 23.02 -37.61 -23.50
N LEU A 71 22.43 -37.09 -22.41
CA LEU A 71 22.92 -37.35 -21.04
C LEU A 71 22.57 -38.74 -20.52
N GLN A 72 21.54 -39.37 -21.09
CA GLN A 72 21.05 -40.68 -20.69
C GLN A 72 21.62 -41.82 -21.54
N ALA A 73 22.00 -41.56 -22.79
CA ALA A 73 22.62 -42.56 -23.65
C ALA A 73 23.92 -43.10 -23.02
N GLU A 74 24.04 -44.42 -22.96
CA GLU A 74 25.23 -45.08 -22.41
C GLU A 74 26.33 -45.26 -23.46
N ASP A 75 25.95 -45.48 -24.73
CA ASP A 75 26.89 -45.75 -25.83
C ASP A 75 27.03 -44.58 -26.80
N VAL A 76 25.92 -44.21 -27.46
CA VAL A 76 25.93 -43.16 -28.48
C VAL A 76 24.58 -42.47 -28.60
N PHE A 77 24.59 -41.17 -28.91
CA PHE A 77 23.40 -40.40 -29.21
C PHE A 77 23.65 -39.47 -30.40
N PHE A 78 22.78 -39.53 -31.40
CA PHE A 78 22.89 -38.70 -32.60
C PHE A 78 21.92 -37.53 -32.54
N ILE A 79 22.46 -36.32 -32.68
CA ILE A 79 21.68 -35.08 -32.72
C ILE A 79 21.79 -34.51 -34.13
N GLN A 80 20.66 -34.51 -34.85
CA GLN A 80 20.56 -33.89 -36.16
C GLN A 80 19.81 -32.55 -36.05
N GLY A 81 20.32 -31.53 -36.72
CA GLY A 81 19.66 -30.22 -36.77
C GLY A 81 20.02 -29.46 -38.05
N PRO A 82 19.04 -28.91 -38.79
CA PRO A 82 19.27 -27.96 -39.88
C PRO A 82 20.17 -26.77 -39.46
N PRO A 83 20.76 -26.03 -40.41
CA PRO A 83 21.49 -24.79 -40.09
C PRO A 83 20.59 -23.82 -39.30
N GLY A 84 21.16 -23.13 -38.31
CA GLY A 84 20.43 -22.17 -37.47
C GLY A 84 19.62 -22.73 -36.28
N THR A 85 19.49 -24.06 -36.14
CA THR A 85 18.67 -24.69 -35.07
C THR A 85 19.30 -24.72 -33.67
N GLY A 86 20.41 -24.01 -33.46
CA GLY A 86 21.04 -23.90 -32.15
C GLY A 86 21.79 -25.16 -31.69
N LYS A 87 22.33 -25.98 -32.62
CA LYS A 87 23.15 -27.17 -32.29
C LYS A 87 24.26 -26.87 -31.26
N THR A 88 24.95 -25.74 -31.44
CA THR A 88 26.01 -25.30 -30.52
C THR A 88 25.48 -24.99 -29.12
N THR A 89 24.24 -24.48 -29.01
CA THR A 89 23.55 -24.27 -27.73
C THR A 89 23.28 -25.61 -27.03
N VAL A 90 22.82 -26.61 -27.79
CA VAL A 90 22.59 -27.98 -27.27
C VAL A 90 23.89 -28.61 -26.77
N ILE A 91 24.98 -28.50 -27.55
CA ILE A 91 26.31 -28.99 -27.15
C ILE A 91 26.77 -28.33 -25.85
N ALA A 92 26.65 -27.00 -25.77
CA ALA A 92 27.05 -26.26 -24.57
C ALA A 92 26.24 -26.69 -23.34
N GLU A 93 24.94 -26.91 -23.47
CA GLU A 93 24.11 -27.36 -22.36
C GLU A 93 24.44 -28.81 -21.95
N ILE A 94 24.69 -29.72 -22.90
CA ILE A 94 25.12 -31.10 -22.57
C ILE A 94 26.39 -31.06 -21.73
N ILE A 95 27.38 -30.24 -22.12
CA ILE A 95 28.62 -30.08 -21.37
C ILE A 95 28.35 -29.51 -19.97
N ASN A 96 27.51 -28.47 -19.87
CA ASN A 96 27.13 -27.87 -18.59
C ASN A 96 26.48 -28.89 -17.64
N GLN A 97 25.49 -29.65 -18.11
CA GLN A 97 24.80 -30.65 -17.31
C GLN A 97 25.73 -31.80 -16.89
N ALA A 98 26.56 -32.30 -17.82
CA ALA A 98 27.50 -33.38 -17.54
C ALA A 98 28.56 -32.97 -16.50
N THR A 99 29.10 -31.76 -16.62
CA THR A 99 30.11 -31.22 -15.69
C THR A 99 29.53 -30.88 -14.32
N GLN A 100 28.28 -30.38 -14.26
CA GLN A 100 27.55 -30.24 -12.98
C GLN A 100 27.33 -31.59 -12.30
N GLY A 101 27.10 -32.66 -13.07
CA GLY A 101 27.11 -34.03 -12.58
C GLY A 101 28.50 -34.60 -12.23
N GLY A 102 29.56 -33.78 -12.27
CA GLY A 102 30.92 -34.19 -11.95
C GLY A 102 31.65 -34.98 -13.04
N LYS A 103 31.07 -35.11 -14.25
CA LYS A 103 31.69 -35.84 -15.36
C LYS A 103 32.77 -34.99 -16.04
N LYS A 104 33.80 -35.65 -16.55
CA LYS A 104 34.80 -35.04 -17.47
C LYS A 104 34.31 -35.19 -18.90
N VAL A 105 34.43 -34.13 -19.70
CA VAL A 105 33.92 -34.11 -21.08
C VAL A 105 35.06 -33.81 -22.06
N LEU A 106 35.16 -34.62 -23.12
CA LEU A 106 36.01 -34.35 -24.27
C LEU A 106 35.15 -33.77 -25.40
N LEU A 107 35.44 -32.54 -25.82
CA LEU A 107 34.84 -31.93 -26.99
C LEU A 107 35.83 -32.01 -28.16
N ALA A 108 35.40 -32.63 -29.25
CA ALA A 108 36.20 -32.76 -30.48
C ALA A 108 35.38 -32.34 -31.71
N SER A 109 36.08 -31.82 -32.72
CA SER A 109 35.51 -31.50 -34.03
C SER A 109 36.61 -31.57 -35.10
N GLN A 110 36.21 -31.69 -36.36
CA GLN A 110 37.12 -31.62 -37.50
C GLN A 110 37.66 -30.20 -37.72
N SER A 111 36.87 -29.17 -37.36
CA SER A 111 37.26 -27.76 -37.49
C SER A 111 37.52 -27.12 -36.12
N ASN A 112 38.59 -26.31 -36.04
CA ASN A 112 38.89 -25.54 -34.84
C ASN A 112 37.77 -24.55 -34.50
N ASP A 113 37.22 -23.87 -35.51
CA ASP A 113 36.15 -22.86 -35.34
C ASP A 113 34.92 -23.46 -34.67
N ALA A 114 34.58 -24.71 -34.97
CA ALA A 114 33.42 -25.38 -34.38
C ALA A 114 33.61 -25.61 -32.87
N VAL A 115 34.83 -25.96 -32.44
CA VAL A 115 35.16 -26.11 -31.02
C VAL A 115 35.15 -24.74 -30.34
N ASP A 116 35.78 -23.75 -30.94
CA ASP A 116 35.92 -22.42 -30.36
C ASP A 116 34.55 -21.72 -30.23
N ASN A 117 33.65 -21.92 -31.20
CA ASN A 117 32.25 -21.49 -31.12
C ASN A 117 31.48 -22.15 -29.96
N ALA A 118 31.68 -23.45 -29.73
CA ALA A 118 31.05 -24.15 -28.61
C ALA A 118 31.61 -23.68 -27.26
N LEU A 119 32.92 -23.48 -27.16
CA LEU A 119 33.55 -22.91 -25.96
C LEU A 119 33.08 -21.48 -25.68
N GLY A 120 32.87 -20.68 -26.73
CA GLY A 120 32.28 -19.34 -26.61
C GLY A 120 30.91 -19.36 -25.94
N LYS A 121 30.08 -20.38 -26.18
CA LYS A 121 28.77 -20.53 -25.52
C LYS A 121 28.86 -20.97 -24.05
N LEU A 122 29.92 -21.69 -23.69
CA LEU A 122 30.20 -22.09 -22.29
C LEU A 122 30.68 -20.93 -21.42
N SER A 123 30.96 -19.77 -22.01
CA SER A 123 31.55 -18.65 -21.28
C SER A 123 30.72 -18.07 -20.14
N LYS A 124 29.42 -18.39 -20.12
CA LYS A 124 28.50 -17.95 -19.08
C LYS A 124 28.35 -18.93 -17.92
N SER A 125 28.97 -20.11 -18.00
CA SER A 125 28.78 -21.19 -17.05
C SER A 125 30.02 -21.35 -16.16
N PRO A 126 30.03 -20.83 -14.92
CA PRO A 126 31.21 -20.85 -14.05
C PRO A 126 31.60 -22.25 -13.59
N ASN A 127 30.69 -23.22 -13.72
CA ASN A 127 30.92 -24.62 -13.33
C ASN A 127 31.84 -25.37 -14.30
N VAL A 128 32.15 -24.78 -15.46
CA VAL A 128 32.98 -25.42 -16.49
C VAL A 128 34.35 -24.77 -16.51
N ARG A 129 35.40 -25.60 -16.43
CA ARG A 129 36.78 -25.19 -16.72
C ARG A 129 37.20 -25.75 -18.08
N PRO A 130 36.91 -25.07 -19.19
CA PRO A 130 37.26 -25.55 -20.53
C PRO A 130 38.76 -25.41 -20.78
N ILE A 131 39.44 -26.51 -21.07
CA ILE A 131 40.86 -26.52 -21.43
C ILE A 131 40.99 -26.81 -22.92
N ARG A 132 41.44 -25.82 -23.69
CA ARG A 132 41.70 -25.96 -25.13
C ARG A 132 43.13 -26.45 -25.36
N ARG A 133 43.26 -27.61 -26.00
CA ARG A 133 44.54 -28.17 -26.48
C ARG A 133 44.67 -27.90 -27.98
N TYR A 134 45.74 -27.25 -28.39
CA TYR A 134 46.12 -27.08 -29.80
C TYR A 134 47.16 -28.12 -30.23
N GLY A 135 47.17 -28.46 -31.52
CA GLY A 135 48.32 -29.13 -32.11
C GLY A 135 49.55 -28.23 -32.04
N ARG A 136 50.76 -28.82 -31.94
CA ARG A 136 52.05 -28.11 -31.79
C ARG A 136 52.35 -27.01 -32.83
N SER A 137 51.59 -26.92 -33.91
CA SER A 137 51.87 -26.07 -35.08
C SER A 137 50.74 -25.09 -35.41
N ALA A 138 49.69 -25.00 -34.59
CA ALA A 138 48.54 -24.15 -34.85
C ALA A 138 48.53 -22.95 -33.90
N ASP A 139 48.53 -21.74 -34.46
CA ASP A 139 48.32 -20.53 -33.69
C ASP A 139 46.86 -20.47 -33.23
N PRO A 140 46.60 -20.23 -31.93
CA PRO A 140 45.25 -20.10 -31.42
C PRO A 140 44.61 -18.81 -31.94
N ASP A 141 43.31 -18.89 -32.25
CA ASP A 141 42.50 -17.68 -32.47
C ASP A 141 42.51 -16.84 -31.17
N PRO A 142 42.66 -15.50 -31.24
CA PRO A 142 42.58 -14.61 -30.07
C PRO A 142 41.39 -14.89 -29.14
N SER A 143 40.24 -15.27 -29.70
CA SER A 143 39.04 -15.58 -28.90
C SER A 143 39.20 -16.82 -28.02
N ALA A 144 40.07 -17.74 -28.45
CA ALA A 144 40.33 -19.03 -27.81
C ALA A 144 41.54 -19.02 -26.87
N GLU A 145 42.38 -17.98 -26.90
CA GLU A 145 43.53 -17.83 -26.00
C GLU A 145 43.15 -17.91 -24.51
N LYS A 146 41.95 -17.43 -24.17
CA LYS A 146 41.43 -17.47 -22.80
C LYS A 146 41.16 -18.89 -22.29
N PHE A 147 41.05 -19.87 -23.19
CA PHE A 147 40.79 -21.27 -22.86
C PHE A 147 42.07 -22.12 -22.82
N LEU A 148 43.24 -21.54 -23.12
CA LEU A 148 44.52 -22.25 -23.03
C LEU A 148 44.84 -22.64 -21.57
N GLU A 149 45.55 -23.73 -21.37
CA GLU A 149 45.87 -24.30 -20.05
C GLU A 149 46.48 -23.27 -19.07
N GLY A 150 47.39 -22.40 -19.56
CA GLY A 150 48.01 -21.35 -18.74
C GLY A 150 47.10 -20.15 -18.46
N ASN A 151 46.07 -19.92 -19.27
CA ASN A 151 45.22 -18.73 -19.22
C ASN A 151 43.83 -19.02 -18.63
N VAL A 152 43.34 -20.25 -18.70
CA VAL A 152 41.95 -20.61 -18.36
C VAL A 152 41.57 -20.23 -16.94
N VAL A 153 42.51 -20.31 -16.00
CA VAL A 153 42.19 -19.98 -14.60
C VAL A 153 42.01 -18.47 -14.45
N SER A 154 42.99 -17.69 -14.91
CA SER A 154 43.05 -16.24 -14.70
C SER A 154 42.14 -15.45 -15.64
N LYS A 155 42.08 -15.83 -16.92
CA LYS A 155 41.35 -15.09 -17.96
C LYS A 155 39.90 -15.54 -18.15
N PHE A 156 39.53 -16.71 -17.62
CA PHE A 156 38.21 -17.29 -17.86
C PHE A 156 37.48 -17.70 -16.58
N PHE A 157 38.05 -18.62 -15.80
CA PHE A 157 37.37 -19.27 -14.68
C PHE A 157 37.13 -18.32 -13.50
N VAL A 158 38.14 -17.57 -13.08
CA VAL A 158 37.98 -16.60 -11.99
C VAL A 158 37.03 -15.46 -12.36
N PRO A 159 37.16 -14.81 -13.55
CA PRO A 159 36.18 -13.82 -14.00
C PRO A 159 34.76 -14.34 -14.09
N SER A 160 34.54 -15.55 -14.62
CA SER A 160 33.18 -16.10 -14.77
C SER A 160 32.50 -16.36 -13.43
N ILE A 161 33.25 -16.78 -12.41
CA ILE A 161 32.73 -16.88 -11.04
C ILE A 161 32.39 -15.49 -10.49
N ALA A 162 33.28 -14.51 -10.65
CA ALA A 162 33.08 -13.15 -10.17
C ALA A 162 31.83 -12.51 -10.80
N ASP A 163 31.68 -12.62 -12.12
CA ASP A 163 30.53 -12.13 -12.88
C ASP A 163 29.24 -12.78 -12.38
N LYS A 164 29.24 -14.10 -12.17
CA LYS A 164 28.07 -14.81 -11.66
C LYS A 164 27.68 -14.37 -10.26
N CYS A 165 28.66 -14.22 -9.37
CA CYS A 165 28.42 -13.71 -8.02
C CYS A 165 27.86 -12.29 -8.07
N HIS A 166 28.37 -11.44 -8.96
CA HIS A 166 27.88 -10.08 -9.14
C HIS A 166 26.42 -10.05 -9.65
N GLU A 167 26.09 -10.82 -10.68
CA GLU A 167 24.72 -10.98 -11.18
C GLU A 167 23.75 -11.44 -10.09
N GLN A 168 24.15 -12.46 -9.31
CA GLN A 168 23.35 -12.97 -8.21
C GLN A 168 23.15 -11.92 -7.12
N HIS A 169 24.19 -11.14 -6.81
CA HIS A 169 24.10 -10.06 -5.84
C HIS A 169 23.14 -8.95 -6.29
N VAL A 170 23.29 -8.46 -7.52
CA VAL A 170 22.42 -7.42 -8.11
C VAL A 170 20.96 -7.89 -8.17
N SER A 171 20.71 -9.12 -8.61
CA SER A 171 19.35 -9.68 -8.65
C SER A 171 18.72 -9.78 -7.25
N SER A 172 19.53 -10.09 -6.23
CA SER A 172 19.09 -10.15 -4.83
C SER A 172 18.74 -8.76 -4.28
N LEU A 173 19.54 -7.74 -4.61
CA LEU A 173 19.24 -6.35 -4.26
C LEU A 173 17.95 -5.87 -4.93
N SER A 174 17.76 -6.15 -6.22
CA SER A 174 16.52 -5.81 -6.94
C SER A 174 15.28 -6.43 -6.31
N LYS A 175 15.35 -7.72 -5.93
CA LYS A 175 14.26 -8.41 -5.22
C LYS A 175 13.95 -7.76 -3.88
N ARG A 176 14.96 -7.37 -3.10
CA ARG A 176 14.78 -6.66 -1.82
C ARG A 176 14.11 -5.30 -2.02
N SER A 177 14.52 -4.54 -3.03
CA SER A 177 13.89 -3.25 -3.35
C SER A 177 12.43 -3.40 -3.76
N LYS A 178 12.10 -4.40 -4.60
CA LYS A 178 10.72 -4.71 -4.98
C LYS A 178 9.86 -5.11 -3.78
N ASN A 179 10.40 -5.96 -2.89
CA ASN A 179 9.68 -6.38 -1.70
C ASN A 179 9.41 -5.21 -0.73
N ARG A 180 10.34 -4.25 -0.62
CA ARG A 180 10.12 -3.05 0.18
C ARG A 180 8.99 -2.19 -0.41
N ALA A 181 9.00 -1.96 -1.72
CA ALA A 181 7.93 -1.22 -2.41
C ALA A 181 6.57 -1.94 -2.32
N MET A 182 6.55 -3.28 -2.31
CA MET A 182 5.33 -4.06 -2.09
C MET A 182 4.76 -3.87 -0.68
N ASN A 183 5.60 -3.86 0.35
CA ASN A 183 5.16 -3.59 1.73
C ASN A 183 4.57 -2.18 1.87
N ASP A 184 5.15 -1.17 1.19
CA ASP A 184 4.62 0.20 1.21
C ASP A 184 3.26 0.28 0.49
N LEU A 185 3.03 -0.52 -0.56
CA LEU A 185 1.75 -0.61 -1.26
C LEU A 185 0.64 -1.20 -0.38
N GLU A 186 0.98 -2.11 0.53
CA GLU A 186 0.03 -2.76 1.45
C GLU A 186 -0.52 -1.78 2.50
N LEU A 187 0.15 -0.65 2.73
CA LEU A 187 -0.30 0.41 3.63
C LEU A 187 -1.27 1.40 2.97
N LEU A 188 -1.32 1.46 1.63
CA LEU A 188 -2.16 2.41 0.91
C LEU A 188 -3.67 2.24 1.15
N PRO A 189 -4.23 1.02 1.27
CA PRO A 189 -5.64 0.85 1.61
C PRO A 189 -5.97 1.44 2.98
N LYS A 190 -5.11 1.21 3.99
CA LYS A 190 -5.31 1.74 5.35
C LYS A 190 -5.29 3.26 5.39
N ILE A 191 -4.35 3.88 4.69
CA ILE A 191 -4.27 5.35 4.61
C ILE A 191 -5.49 5.91 3.87
N LYS A 192 -5.95 5.23 2.82
CA LYS A 192 -7.14 5.61 2.06
C LYS A 192 -8.41 5.54 2.93
N ASP A 193 -8.57 4.46 3.67
CA ASP A 193 -9.73 4.25 4.55
C ASP A 193 -9.77 5.32 5.67
N GLU A 194 -8.62 5.58 6.30
CA GLU A 194 -8.47 6.66 7.30
C GLU A 194 -8.83 8.03 6.71
N TRP A 195 -8.33 8.35 5.52
CA TRP A 195 -8.66 9.61 4.83
C TRP A 195 -10.15 9.74 4.51
N THR A 196 -10.81 8.65 4.11
CA THR A 196 -12.25 8.66 3.84
C THR A 196 -13.07 8.86 5.11
N HIS A 197 -12.63 8.25 6.22
CA HIS A 197 -13.27 8.42 7.52
C HIS A 197 -13.16 9.88 8.00
N GLN A 198 -11.95 10.43 8.02
CA GLN A 198 -11.72 11.81 8.42
C GLN A 198 -12.47 12.81 7.53
N ARG A 199 -12.57 12.54 6.22
CA ARG A 199 -13.37 13.38 5.31
C ARG A 199 -14.85 13.36 5.67
N GLY A 200 -15.41 12.19 5.98
CA GLY A 200 -16.81 12.07 6.41
C GLY A 200 -17.09 12.78 7.73
N GLU A 201 -16.17 12.69 8.71
CA GLU A 201 -16.28 13.45 9.96
C GLU A 201 -16.24 14.96 9.71
N LEU A 202 -15.37 15.42 8.79
CA LEU A 202 -15.26 16.82 8.45
C LEU A 202 -16.53 17.36 7.77
N GLU A 203 -17.15 16.56 6.90
CA GLU A 203 -18.44 16.86 6.28
C GLU A 203 -19.55 16.97 7.33
N SER A 204 -19.63 16.00 8.26
CA SER A 204 -20.61 16.04 9.35
C SER A 204 -20.44 17.24 10.27
N ASN A 205 -19.19 17.60 10.61
CA ASN A 205 -18.90 18.79 11.40
C ASN A 205 -19.29 20.07 10.65
N ASN A 206 -19.07 20.12 9.33
CA ASN A 206 -19.45 21.25 8.52
C ASN A 206 -20.98 21.42 8.47
N ASP A 207 -21.73 20.33 8.35
CA ASP A 207 -23.19 20.35 8.42
C ASP A 207 -23.69 20.83 9.79
N ALA A 208 -23.06 20.39 10.88
CA ALA A 208 -23.36 20.87 12.22
C ALA A 208 -23.10 22.38 12.38
N ILE A 209 -22.00 22.90 11.80
CA ILE A 209 -21.71 24.34 11.80
C ILE A 209 -22.79 25.12 11.05
N ILE A 210 -23.29 24.61 9.92
CA ILE A 210 -24.37 25.26 9.17
C ILE A 210 -25.64 25.35 10.02
N ILE A 211 -26.01 24.27 10.72
CA ILE A 211 -27.18 24.24 11.61
C ILE A 211 -27.00 25.23 12.77
N LEU A 212 -25.85 25.21 13.44
CA LEU A 212 -25.55 26.11 14.56
C LEU A 212 -25.60 27.59 14.15
N ARG A 213 -25.08 27.93 12.97
CA ARG A 213 -25.17 29.30 12.43
C ARG A 213 -26.62 29.72 12.17
N SER A 214 -27.46 28.81 11.70
CA SER A 214 -28.90 29.08 11.54
C SER A 214 -29.58 29.33 12.88
N GLN A 215 -29.23 28.56 13.92
CA GLN A 215 -29.74 28.76 15.28
C GLN A 215 -29.28 30.11 15.86
N GLU A 216 -28.01 30.46 15.70
CA GLU A 216 -27.46 31.73 16.15
C GLU A 216 -28.19 32.92 15.49
N TRP A 217 -28.49 32.81 14.20
CA TRP A 217 -29.25 33.84 13.48
C TRP A 217 -30.66 34.03 14.05
N ASN A 218 -31.37 32.94 14.38
CA ASN A 218 -32.70 33.00 14.99
C ASN A 218 -32.65 33.66 16.38
N LEU A 219 -31.69 33.26 17.22
CA LEU A 219 -31.52 33.82 18.56
C LEU A 219 -31.18 35.30 18.53
N ARG A 220 -30.35 35.75 17.57
CA ARG A 220 -30.07 37.18 17.37
C ARG A 220 -31.33 37.96 17.03
N LYS A 221 -32.17 37.44 16.13
CA LYS A 221 -33.43 38.08 15.76
C LYS A 221 -34.39 38.19 16.95
N GLU A 222 -34.45 37.16 17.79
CA GLU A 222 -35.27 37.17 19.00
C GLU A 222 -34.74 38.15 20.04
N LYS A 223 -33.42 38.24 20.19
CA LYS A 223 -32.77 39.24 21.04
C LYS A 223 -33.11 40.66 20.59
N ASP A 224 -32.97 40.98 19.30
CA ASP A 224 -33.27 42.32 18.76
C ASP A 224 -34.75 42.70 19.03
N ARG A 225 -35.67 41.74 18.92
CA ARG A 225 -37.09 41.94 19.25
C ARG A 225 -37.32 42.24 20.73
N LEU A 226 -36.66 41.50 21.62
CA LEU A 226 -36.77 41.73 23.06
C LEU A 226 -36.15 43.07 23.47
N GLU A 227 -35.07 43.51 22.81
CA GLU A 227 -34.50 44.86 23.01
C GLU A 227 -35.50 45.95 22.61
N GLU A 228 -36.20 45.79 21.47
CA GLU A 228 -37.28 46.70 21.06
C GLU A 228 -38.43 46.72 22.08
N ASP A 229 -38.87 45.56 22.56
CA ASP A 229 -39.91 45.46 23.60
C ASP A 229 -39.48 46.15 24.90
N ILE A 230 -38.22 46.02 25.33
CA ILE A 230 -37.69 46.72 26.52
C ILE A 230 -37.70 48.23 26.31
N GLU A 231 -37.27 48.73 25.15
CA GLU A 231 -37.31 50.16 24.83
C GLU A 231 -38.74 50.72 24.90
N THR A 232 -39.74 49.97 24.40
CA THR A 232 -41.14 50.39 24.50
C THR A 232 -41.67 50.40 25.94
N LEU A 233 -41.27 49.43 26.77
CA LEU A 233 -41.65 49.38 28.18
C LEU A 233 -41.00 50.51 28.99
N ASP A 234 -39.73 50.83 28.72
CA ASP A 234 -39.06 51.97 29.35
C ASP A 234 -39.70 53.31 28.94
N ALA A 235 -40.13 53.44 27.69
CA ALA A 235 -40.91 54.60 27.24
C ALA A 235 -42.27 54.70 27.97
N ALA A 236 -42.99 53.58 28.11
CA ALA A 236 -44.26 53.53 28.85
C ALA A 236 -44.08 53.86 30.34
N LYS A 237 -43.01 53.35 30.96
CA LYS A 237 -42.61 53.67 32.34
C LYS A 237 -42.31 55.16 32.50
N GLY A 238 -41.60 55.77 31.55
CA GLY A 238 -41.34 57.22 31.54
C GLY A 238 -42.61 58.07 31.51
N ILE A 239 -43.65 57.63 30.79
CA ILE A 239 -44.96 58.29 30.77
C ILE A 239 -45.67 58.16 32.12
N LEU A 240 -45.68 56.97 32.71
CA LEU A 240 -46.31 56.72 34.01
C LEU A 240 -45.65 57.50 35.16
N VAL A 241 -44.32 57.64 35.15
CA VAL A 241 -43.57 58.38 36.18
C VAL A 241 -43.73 59.90 36.04
N SER A 242 -43.89 60.41 34.82
CA SER A 242 -43.96 61.86 34.56
C SER A 242 -45.35 62.49 34.71
N ARG A 243 -46.43 61.69 34.79
CA ARG A 243 -47.85 62.17 34.89
C ARG A 243 -48.17 63.32 33.91
N SER A 244 -47.65 63.25 32.69
CA SER A 244 -47.77 64.29 31.68
C SER A 244 -48.07 63.66 30.32
N GLU A 245 -49.24 63.95 29.76
CA GLU A 245 -49.74 63.43 28.46
C GLU A 245 -49.00 64.01 27.24
N ALA A 246 -47.99 64.86 27.41
CA ALA A 246 -47.42 65.65 26.33
C ALA A 246 -46.55 64.86 25.32
N ASN A 247 -46.27 63.57 25.55
CA ASN A 247 -45.34 62.78 24.73
C ASN A 247 -45.92 61.43 24.26
N LEU A 248 -47.19 61.40 23.86
CA LEU A 248 -47.77 60.25 23.15
C LEU A 248 -47.41 60.33 21.65
N THR A 249 -46.67 59.34 21.14
CA THR A 249 -46.53 59.21 19.67
C THR A 249 -47.81 58.62 19.06
N PRO A 250 -48.11 58.88 17.77
CA PRO A 250 -49.35 58.42 17.13
C PRO A 250 -49.59 56.90 17.21
N GLY A 251 -48.53 56.08 17.25
CA GLY A 251 -48.65 54.63 17.44
C GLY A 251 -49.09 54.22 18.85
N MET A 252 -48.75 55.02 19.87
CA MET A 252 -49.10 54.76 21.27
C MET A 252 -50.57 55.07 21.57
N SER A 253 -51.15 56.06 20.87
CA SER A 253 -52.59 56.37 20.96
C SER A 253 -53.47 55.31 20.31
N ALA A 254 -52.96 54.52 19.36
CA ALA A 254 -53.72 53.46 18.70
C ALA A 254 -53.74 52.14 19.49
N LEU A 255 -52.76 51.94 20.39
CA LEU A 255 -52.63 50.73 21.22
C LEU A 255 -53.43 50.84 22.53
N ILE A 256 -53.64 52.07 23.01
CA ILE A 256 -54.33 52.38 24.27
C ILE A 256 -55.70 53.00 23.91
N ASP A 257 -56.64 52.16 23.50
CA ASP A 257 -58.06 52.54 23.35
C ASP A 257 -58.71 52.63 24.74
N VAL A 258 -58.25 53.60 25.54
CA VAL A 258 -58.74 53.82 26.91
C VAL A 258 -59.23 55.26 27.02
N ASP A 259 -60.54 55.42 27.23
CA ASP A 259 -61.19 56.72 27.42
C ASP A 259 -60.75 57.32 28.77
N TRP A 260 -59.94 58.38 28.72
CA TRP A 260 -59.30 58.99 29.89
C TRP A 260 -60.28 59.63 30.89
N LYS A 261 -61.56 59.74 30.55
CA LYS A 261 -62.61 60.15 31.49
C LYS A 261 -62.79 59.16 32.65
N ASP A 262 -62.52 57.87 32.43
CA ASP A 262 -62.77 56.82 33.43
C ASP A 262 -61.61 56.66 34.44
N ILE A 263 -60.41 57.17 34.14
CA ILE A 263 -59.25 57.10 35.06
C ILE A 263 -59.34 58.17 36.16
N GLY A 264 -60.02 59.29 35.91
CA GLY A 264 -60.29 60.31 36.92
C GLY A 264 -61.08 59.78 38.12
N GLU A 265 -61.91 58.77 37.91
CA GLU A 265 -62.68 58.12 38.99
C GLU A 265 -61.85 57.11 39.80
N LEU A 266 -60.82 56.49 39.19
CA LEU A 266 -59.93 55.53 39.87
C LEU A 266 -58.90 56.18 40.80
N ALA A 267 -58.52 57.44 40.53
CA ALA A 267 -57.59 58.19 41.39
C ALA A 267 -58.16 58.54 42.78
N GLY A 268 -59.49 58.47 42.95
CA GLY A 268 -60.17 58.72 44.23
C GLY A 268 -60.29 57.50 45.15
N HIS A 269 -59.96 56.29 44.67
CA HIS A 269 -60.13 55.08 45.46
C HIS A 269 -58.86 54.79 46.28
N GLU A 270 -58.95 54.99 47.60
CA GLU A 270 -57.89 54.74 48.60
C GLU A 270 -57.26 53.32 48.50
N LYS A 271 -57.99 52.37 47.92
CA LYS A 271 -57.53 51.01 47.60
C LYS A 271 -56.45 50.94 46.51
N ALA A 272 -56.50 51.80 45.50
CA ALA A 272 -55.51 51.81 44.42
C ALA A 272 -54.15 52.31 44.90
N LYS A 273 -54.15 53.28 45.83
CA LYS A 273 -52.94 53.79 46.47
C LYS A 273 -52.27 52.72 47.34
N HIS A 274 -53.05 51.98 48.13
CA HIS A 274 -52.53 50.89 48.95
C HIS A 274 -51.96 49.72 48.11
N LEU A 275 -52.57 49.40 46.97
CA LEU A 275 -52.04 48.36 46.06
C LEU A 275 -50.73 48.79 45.39
N PHE A 276 -50.58 50.09 45.09
CA PHE A 276 -49.35 50.62 44.53
C PHE A 276 -48.21 50.62 45.56
N GLU A 277 -48.49 51.05 46.80
CA GLU A 277 -47.51 51.03 47.91
C GLU A 277 -47.09 49.60 48.27
N ALA A 278 -48.04 48.64 48.29
CA ALA A 278 -47.75 47.23 48.53
C ALA A 278 -46.88 46.59 47.42
N ASN A 279 -47.05 46.99 46.16
CA ASN A 279 -46.23 46.50 45.06
C ASN A 279 -44.81 47.07 45.07
N VAL A 280 -44.64 48.31 45.57
CA VAL A 280 -43.31 48.91 45.74
C VAL A 280 -42.54 48.22 46.87
N GLU A 281 -43.18 47.90 48.00
CA GLU A 281 -42.56 47.11 49.07
C GLU A 281 -42.20 45.68 48.61
N LEU A 282 -43.03 45.06 47.77
CA LEU A 282 -42.74 43.75 47.17
C LEU A 282 -41.51 43.78 46.26
N ALA A 283 -41.29 44.86 45.50
CA ALA A 283 -40.14 45.03 44.63
C ALA A 283 -38.84 45.22 45.43
N ASP A 284 -38.86 46.01 46.51
CA ASP A 284 -37.70 46.23 47.38
C ASP A 284 -37.29 44.96 48.17
N HIS A 285 -38.28 44.16 48.59
CA HIS A 285 -38.02 42.86 49.22
C HIS A 285 -37.47 41.81 48.26
N LEU A 286 -37.87 41.81 46.99
CA LEU A 286 -37.31 40.95 45.94
C LEU A 286 -35.83 41.26 45.65
N ALA A 287 -35.46 42.55 45.65
CA ALA A 287 -34.07 42.99 45.47
C ALA A 287 -33.15 42.59 46.65
N THR A 288 -33.69 42.54 47.88
CA THR A 288 -32.95 42.09 49.07
C THR A 288 -32.86 40.57 49.20
N ALA A 289 -33.84 39.81 48.67
CA ALA A 289 -33.80 38.36 48.64
C ALA A 289 -32.75 37.80 47.64
N GLN A 290 -32.57 38.46 46.48
CA GLN A 290 -31.55 38.06 45.50
C GLN A 290 -30.11 38.27 45.99
N THR A 291 -29.89 39.14 46.99
CA THR A 291 -28.56 39.48 47.51
C THR A 291 -28.15 38.68 48.75
N THR A 292 -29.08 38.00 49.43
CA THR A 292 -28.81 37.28 50.70
C THR A 292 -28.90 35.75 50.62
N GLY A 293 -29.29 35.18 49.48
CA GLY A 293 -29.12 33.74 49.19
C GLY A 293 -29.81 32.77 50.16
N THR A 294 -30.89 33.19 50.83
CA THR A 294 -31.67 32.32 51.71
C THR A 294 -32.85 31.71 50.94
N ASP A 295 -32.76 30.40 50.68
CA ASP A 295 -33.80 29.53 50.15
C ASP A 295 -35.00 29.38 51.10
N ASP A 296 -35.90 30.37 51.15
CA ASP A 296 -37.21 30.14 51.78
C ASP A 296 -38.38 30.66 50.93
N TYR A 297 -38.46 30.10 49.73
CA TYR A 297 -39.56 30.29 48.77
C TYR A 297 -40.92 29.87 49.37
N ALA A 298 -40.91 28.94 50.33
CA ALA A 298 -42.11 28.42 50.97
C ALA A 298 -42.70 29.39 52.02
N ASP A 299 -41.86 30.12 52.76
CA ASP A 299 -42.31 31.17 53.67
C ASP A 299 -42.81 32.43 52.91
N TRP A 300 -42.20 32.71 51.76
CA TRP A 300 -42.62 33.78 50.84
C TRP A 300 -44.00 33.50 50.22
N ALA A 301 -44.24 32.30 49.68
CA ALA A 301 -45.53 31.93 49.09
C ALA A 301 -46.67 31.96 50.12
N LYS A 302 -46.39 31.61 51.39
CA LYS A 302 -47.38 31.70 52.48
C LYS A 302 -47.74 33.15 52.81
N LYS A 303 -46.76 34.06 52.88
CA LYS A 303 -47.02 35.50 53.13
C LYS A 303 -47.79 36.15 51.99
N LEU A 304 -47.48 35.79 50.74
CA LEU A 304 -48.19 36.30 49.56
C LEU A 304 -49.65 35.80 49.53
N HIS A 305 -49.90 34.53 49.88
CA HIS A 305 -51.25 33.97 50.02
C HIS A 305 -52.06 34.63 51.15
N ILE A 306 -51.42 35.03 52.26
CA ILE A 306 -52.09 35.76 53.37
C ILE A 306 -52.53 37.17 52.92
N ILE A 307 -51.70 37.84 52.11
CA ILE A 307 -52.00 39.19 51.62
C ILE A 307 -53.14 39.16 50.59
N THR A 308 -53.15 38.20 49.66
CA THR A 308 -54.22 38.08 48.65
C THR A 308 -55.57 37.72 49.26
N LYS A 309 -55.62 36.87 50.29
CA LYS A 309 -56.86 36.49 50.99
C LYS A 309 -57.50 37.63 51.78
N ASN A 310 -56.70 38.48 52.44
CA ASN A 310 -57.21 39.61 53.23
C ASN A 310 -57.69 40.79 52.37
N GLN A 311 -57.30 40.85 51.10
CA GLN A 311 -57.64 41.92 50.16
C GLN A 311 -58.85 41.58 49.25
N GLY A 312 -59.42 40.36 49.37
CA GLY A 312 -60.60 39.94 48.61
C GLY A 312 -60.37 39.76 47.11
N ILE A 313 -59.12 39.52 46.69
CA ILE A 313 -58.75 39.26 45.29
C ILE A 313 -59.01 37.78 45.00
N PRO A 314 -59.67 37.41 43.87
CA PRO A 314 -59.94 36.00 43.56
C PRO A 314 -58.65 35.18 43.46
N ASP A 315 -58.65 33.96 44.03
CA ASP A 315 -57.55 33.01 43.97
C ASP A 315 -57.15 32.73 42.50
N HIS A 316 -56.07 33.35 42.02
CA HIS A 316 -55.40 32.93 40.80
C HIS A 316 -54.53 31.71 41.11
N ALA A 317 -55.20 30.57 41.29
CA ALA A 317 -54.62 29.28 41.58
C ALA A 317 -53.79 28.58 40.45
N PRO A 318 -53.70 29.03 39.17
CA PRO A 318 -52.95 28.25 38.18
C PRO A 318 -51.47 28.64 38.01
N LEU A 319 -50.95 29.67 38.69
CA LEU A 319 -49.56 30.13 38.53
C LEU A 319 -48.55 29.51 39.54
N ILE A 320 -49.01 28.58 40.38
CA ILE A 320 -48.14 27.81 41.28
C ILE A 320 -47.96 26.41 40.70
N GLN A 321 -47.08 26.27 39.70
CA GLN A 321 -46.42 24.99 39.47
C GLN A 321 -45.24 24.90 40.44
N LEU A 322 -45.47 24.16 41.53
CA LEU A 322 -44.48 23.72 42.50
C LEU A 322 -43.60 22.64 41.86
N GLU A 323 -42.49 23.01 41.21
CA GLU A 323 -41.33 22.12 41.07
C GLU A 323 -40.08 22.91 40.61
N ARG A 324 -38.94 22.58 41.23
CA ARG A 324 -37.62 23.20 41.00
C ARG A 324 -37.03 22.72 39.67
N PRO A 325 -36.55 23.58 38.75
CA PRO A 325 -35.75 23.14 37.61
C PRO A 325 -34.43 22.52 38.10
N PRO A 326 -33.91 21.41 37.53
CA PRO A 326 -32.90 20.59 38.20
C PRO A 326 -31.47 21.14 38.26
N ASP A 327 -31.14 22.22 37.56
CA ASP A 327 -29.74 22.59 37.30
C ASP A 327 -29.34 24.01 37.78
N PHE A 328 -29.60 24.31 39.06
CA PHE A 328 -28.92 25.38 39.83
C PHE A 328 -28.81 25.00 41.31
#